data_AF-A0A838VSA0-F1
#
_entry.id   AF-A0A838VSA0-F1
#
_cell.length_a   1.000
_cell.length_b   1.000
_cell.length_c   1.000
_cell.angle_alpha   90.00
_cell.angle_beta   90.00
_cell.angle_gamma   90.00
#
_symmetry.space_group_name_H-M   'P 1'
#
loop_
_entity.id
_entity.type
_entity.pdbx_description
1 polymer ?
#
loop_
_entity_poly.entity_id
_entity_poly.type
_entity_poly.pdbx_seq_one_letter_code
_entity_poly.pdbx_strand_id
1 'polypeptide(L)'
;MFWLMCGAILLGAYLLGSIPTGYIAAKLLKGIDIREYGSGSTGATNVLRTLGKVPGAFVLLIDAVKGVLAIALVYWCFTVTNQNFIPSTVDTQWLPSMVALAGLAAILGHSKS
;
A
#
# COMPACT_ATOMS: atom_id res chain seq x y z
N MET A 1 -1.35 24.77 5.15
CA MET A 1 -1.68 23.61 5.99
C MET A 1 -2.30 22.47 5.18
N PHE A 2 -3.42 22.70 4.49
CA PHE A 2 -4.11 21.69 3.66
C PHE A 2 -3.21 20.91 2.69
N TRP A 3 -2.45 21.59 1.82
CA TRP A 3 -1.57 20.92 0.85
C TRP A 3 -0.49 20.03 1.46
N LEU A 4 0.04 20.42 2.63
CA LEU A 4 1.02 19.61 3.38
C LEU A 4 0.38 18.32 3.90
N MET A 5 -0.87 18.39 4.35
CA MET A 5 -1.62 17.22 4.78
C MET A 5 -1.90 16.26 3.62
N CYS A 6 -2.25 16.79 2.44
CA CYS A 6 -2.37 15.98 1.23
C CYS A 6 -1.05 15.25 0.92
N GLY A 7 0.08 15.97 0.96
CA GLY A 7 1.41 15.36 0.78
C GLY A 7 1.70 14.26 1.81
N ALA A 8 1.39 14.49 3.08
CA ALA A 8 1.58 13.51 4.16
C ALA A 8 0.72 12.24 3.96
N ILE A 9 -0.52 12.40 3.48
CA ILE A 9 -1.41 11.29 3.15
C ILE A 9 -0.83 10.43 2.01
N LEU A 10 -0.34 11.06 0.94
CA LEU A 10 0.28 10.34 -0.18
C LEU A 10 1.57 9.63 0.25
N LEU A 11 2.36 10.25 1.12
CA LEU A 11 3.54 9.61 1.71
C LEU A 11 3.14 8.41 2.56
N GLY A 12 2.09 8.53 3.38
CA GLY A 12 1.54 7.40 4.16
C GLY A 12 1.08 6.25 3.28
N ALA A 13 0.35 6.55 2.19
CA ALA A 13 -0.07 5.56 1.19
C ALA A 13 1.13 4.86 0.53
N TYR A 14 2.18 5.60 0.17
CA TYR A 14 3.42 5.06 -0.36
C TYR A 14 4.09 4.10 0.64
N LEU A 15 4.27 4.54 1.89
CA LEU A 15 4.91 3.74 2.93
C LEU A 15 4.14 2.46 3.26
N LEU A 16 2.80 2.51 3.26
CA LEU A 16 1.96 1.32 3.40
C LEU A 16 2.18 0.33 2.25
N GLY A 17 2.30 0.83 1.01
CA GLY A 17 2.62 0.01 -0.15
C GLY A 17 4.01 -0.62 -0.08
N SER A 18 4.99 0.10 0.45
CA SER A 18 6.41 -0.30 0.56
C SER A 18 6.71 -1.40 1.57
N ILE A 19 5.72 -1.93 2.29
CA ILE A 19 5.92 -3.05 3.22
C ILE A 19 6.28 -4.32 2.42
N PRO A 20 7.47 -4.94 2.66
CA PRO A 20 7.98 -6.06 1.87
C PRO A 20 7.40 -7.40 2.37
N THR A 21 6.09 -7.56 2.20
CA THR A 21 5.28 -8.70 2.69
C THR A 21 5.84 -10.07 2.31
N GLY A 22 6.19 -10.29 1.05
CA GLY A 22 6.71 -11.60 0.62
C GLY A 22 8.13 -11.89 1.09
N TYR A 23 8.98 -10.86 1.26
CA TYR A 23 10.28 -11.03 1.93
C TYR A 23 10.09 -11.42 3.39
N ILE A 24 9.23 -10.69 4.11
CA ILE A 24 8.91 -10.98 5.51
C ILE A 24 8.34 -12.40 5.66
N ALA A 25 7.40 -12.80 4.79
CA ALA A 25 6.83 -14.13 4.81
C ALA A 25 7.88 -15.23 4.59
N ALA A 26 8.78 -15.04 3.62
CA ALA A 26 9.84 -16.00 3.35
C ALA A 26 10.83 -16.15 4.51
N LYS A 27 11.23 -15.02 5.08
CA LYS A 27 12.15 -14.97 6.21
C LYS A 27 11.56 -15.58 7.48
N LEU A 28 10.28 -15.32 7.77
CA LEU A 28 9.63 -15.85 8.97
C LEU A 28 9.25 -17.33 8.84
N LEU A 29 8.78 -17.77 7.68
CA LEU A 29 8.26 -19.14 7.51
C LEU A 29 9.37 -20.15 7.18
N LYS A 30 10.40 -19.74 6.45
CA LYS A 30 11.48 -20.64 6.00
C LYS A 30 12.88 -20.16 6.33
N GLY A 31 13.07 -18.96 6.89
CA GLY A 31 14.40 -18.44 7.19
C GLY A 31 15.24 -18.09 5.97
N ILE A 32 14.63 -18.01 4.78
CA ILE A 32 15.34 -17.77 3.52
C ILE A 32 15.13 -16.34 3.02
N ASP A 33 16.09 -15.84 2.25
CA ASP A 33 15.90 -14.63 1.45
C ASP A 33 15.22 -15.00 0.13
N ILE A 34 13.96 -14.60 -0.06
CA ILE A 34 13.19 -14.92 -1.27
C ILE A 34 13.79 -14.33 -2.56
N ARG A 35 14.66 -13.33 -2.45
CA ARG A 35 15.34 -12.70 -3.61
C ARG A 35 16.36 -13.63 -4.25
N GLU A 36 16.82 -14.65 -3.52
CA GLU A 36 17.75 -15.67 -4.02
C GLU A 36 17.03 -16.87 -4.68
N TYR A 37 15.69 -16.92 -4.64
CA TYR A 37 14.91 -18.05 -5.11
C TYR A 37 13.85 -17.67 -6.16
N GLY A 38 13.51 -18.64 -7.00
CA GLY A 38 12.46 -18.50 -8.02
C GLY A 38 12.78 -17.37 -9.01
N SER A 39 11.89 -16.39 -9.12
CA SER A 39 12.09 -15.22 -10.00
C SER A 39 12.89 -14.08 -9.35
N GLY A 40 13.31 -14.23 -8.08
CA GLY A 40 13.97 -13.17 -7.30
C GLY A 40 13.07 -12.00 -6.88
N SER A 41 11.77 -12.06 -7.16
CA SER A 41 10.80 -11.04 -6.75
C SER A 41 10.27 -11.30 -5.34
N THR A 42 9.92 -10.24 -4.61
CA THR A 42 9.24 -10.32 -3.31
C THR A 42 7.73 -10.50 -3.43
N GLY A 43 7.18 -10.55 -4.65
CA GLY A 43 5.74 -10.65 -4.86
C GLY A 43 5.13 -12.02 -4.54
N ALA A 44 3.81 -12.04 -4.36
CA ALA A 44 3.02 -13.24 -4.06
C ALA A 44 3.27 -14.42 -5.02
N THR A 45 3.49 -14.15 -6.31
CA THR A 45 3.77 -15.21 -7.30
C THR A 45 5.10 -15.92 -7.03
N ASN A 46 6.14 -15.20 -6.59
CA ASN A 46 7.40 -15.84 -6.25
C ASN A 46 7.26 -16.64 -4.95
N VAL A 47 6.55 -16.09 -3.96
CA VAL A 47 6.21 -16.79 -2.70
C VAL A 47 5.43 -18.07 -2.99
N LEU A 48 4.46 -18.02 -3.90
CA LEU A 48 3.69 -19.18 -4.34
C LEU A 48 4.60 -20.30 -4.89
N ARG A 49 5.61 -19.94 -5.69
CA ARG A 49 6.55 -20.90 -6.28
C ARG A 49 7.55 -21.47 -5.27
N THR A 50 7.98 -20.67 -4.30
CA THR A 50 9.07 -21.03 -3.37
C THR A 50 8.59 -21.59 -2.03
N LEU A 51 7.50 -21.02 -1.49
CA LEU A 51 6.91 -21.40 -0.20
C LEU A 51 5.60 -22.17 -0.33
N GLY A 52 4.94 -22.12 -1.49
CA GLY A 52 3.71 -22.87 -1.77
C GLY A 52 2.43 -22.04 -1.71
N LYS A 53 1.29 -22.71 -1.90
CA LYS A 53 -0.02 -22.07 -2.13
C LYS A 53 -0.50 -21.22 -0.96
N VAL A 54 -0.38 -21.72 0.27
CA VAL A 54 -0.91 -21.03 1.46
C VAL A 54 -0.13 -19.72 1.73
N PRO A 55 1.22 -19.70 1.79
CA PRO A 55 1.96 -18.46 1.96
C PRO A 55 1.77 -17.48 0.79
N GLY A 56 1.71 -17.98 -0.45
CA GLY A 56 1.47 -17.14 -1.62
C GLY A 56 0.11 -16.44 -1.58
N ALA A 57 -0.95 -17.14 -1.21
CA ALA A 57 -2.28 -16.57 -1.06
C ALA A 57 -2.34 -15.54 0.07
N PHE A 58 -1.66 -15.79 1.18
CA PHE A 58 -1.58 -14.85 2.30
C PHE A 58 -0.88 -13.54 1.92
N VAL A 59 0.26 -13.63 1.21
CA VAL A 59 0.98 -12.45 0.72
C VAL A 59 0.12 -11.65 -0.27
N LEU A 60 -0.55 -12.34 -1.20
CA LEU A 60 -1.48 -11.69 -2.14
C LEU A 60 -2.59 -10.93 -1.41
N LEU A 61 -3.18 -11.53 -0.38
CA LEU A 61 -4.23 -10.91 0.42
C LEU A 61 -3.71 -9.64 1.11
N ILE A 62 -2.54 -9.70 1.76
CA ILE A 62 -1.97 -8.52 2.44
C ILE A 62 -1.62 -7.43 1.42
N ASP A 63 -1.07 -7.80 0.26
CA ASP A 63 -0.72 -6.83 -0.79
C ASP A 63 -1.96 -6.16 -1.40
N ALA A 64 -3.09 -6.85 -1.45
CA ALA A 64 -4.37 -6.23 -1.80
C ALA A 64 -4.87 -5.31 -0.68
N VAL A 65 -4.83 -5.79 0.57
CA VAL A 65 -5.31 -5.04 1.75
C VAL A 65 -4.54 -3.74 1.94
N LYS A 66 -3.21 -3.70 1.78
CA LYS A 66 -2.45 -2.45 1.92
C LYS A 66 -2.86 -1.40 0.88
N GLY A 67 -3.22 -1.82 -0.34
CA GLY A 67 -3.76 -0.92 -1.37
C GLY A 67 -5.13 -0.37 -0.99
N VAL A 68 -6.01 -1.22 -0.44
CA VAL A 68 -7.31 -0.80 0.11
C VAL A 68 -7.11 0.18 1.28
N LEU A 69 -6.16 -0.10 2.18
CA LEU A 69 -5.86 0.76 3.32
C LEU A 69 -5.33 2.13 2.88
N ALA A 70 -4.51 2.20 1.83
CA ALA A 70 -4.04 3.46 1.27
C ALA A 70 -5.21 4.35 0.77
N ILE A 71 -6.20 3.75 0.12
CA ILE A 71 -7.42 4.44 -0.31
C ILE A 71 -8.29 4.81 0.91
N ALA A 72 -8.48 3.89 1.84
CA ALA A 72 -9.28 4.11 3.04
C ALA A 72 -8.72 5.25 3.90
N LEU A 73 -7.40 5.44 3.92
CA LEU A 73 -6.75 6.54 4.61
C LEU A 73 -7.19 7.91 4.08
N VAL A 74 -7.36 8.05 2.76
CA VAL A 74 -7.91 9.28 2.13
C VAL A 74 -9.36 9.51 2.58
N TYR A 75 -10.20 8.47 2.51
CA TYR A 75 -11.60 8.55 2.94
C TYR A 75 -11.74 8.90 4.43
N TRP A 76 -10.91 8.30 5.28
CA TRP A 76 -10.92 8.58 6.71
C TRP A 76 -10.60 10.06 6.99
N CYS A 77 -9.54 10.57 6.37
CA CYS A 77 -9.08 11.95 6.58
C CYS A 77 -10.07 13.00 6.04
N PHE A 78 -10.67 12.78 4.87
CA PHE A 78 -11.46 13.82 4.20
C PHE A 78 -12.98 13.64 4.28
N THR A 79 -13.47 12.41 4.48
CA THR A 79 -14.91 12.11 4.50
C THR A 79 -15.42 11.85 5.91
N VAL A 80 -14.66 11.11 6.74
CA VAL A 80 -15.12 10.69 8.07
C VAL A 80 -14.83 11.73 9.16
N THR A 81 -13.69 12.43 9.10
CA THR A 81 -13.21 13.26 10.22
C THR A 81 -13.84 14.68 10.28
N ASN A 82 -15.03 14.87 9.69
CA ASN A 82 -15.64 16.17 9.39
C ASN A 82 -14.72 17.05 8.51
N GLN A 83 -15.29 17.80 7.57
CA GLN A 83 -14.57 18.61 6.58
C GLN A 83 -13.69 19.74 7.16
N ASN A 84 -13.44 19.77 8.47
CA ASN A 84 -12.59 20.74 9.17
C ASN A 84 -11.17 20.85 8.58
N PHE A 85 -10.69 19.81 7.89
CA PHE A 85 -9.40 19.83 7.23
C PHE A 85 -9.41 20.42 5.82
N ILE A 86 -10.58 20.57 5.20
CA ILE A 86 -10.75 21.18 3.88
C ILE A 86 -11.11 22.67 4.12
N PRO A 87 -10.27 23.62 3.68
CA PRO A 87 -10.63 25.03 3.76
C PRO A 87 -11.90 25.30 2.99
N SER A 88 -12.83 26.09 3.53
CA SER A 88 -14.11 26.43 2.88
C SER A 88 -13.98 27.20 1.55
N THR A 89 -12.77 27.63 1.20
CA THR A 89 -12.42 28.24 -0.08
C THR A 89 -12.08 27.23 -1.18
N VAL A 90 -11.97 25.94 -0.87
CA VAL A 90 -11.60 24.88 -1.81
C VAL A 90 -12.83 23.99 -2.04
N ASP A 91 -13.20 23.77 -3.30
CA ASP A 91 -14.25 22.81 -3.66
C ASP A 91 -13.83 21.37 -3.33
N THR A 92 -14.71 20.39 -3.54
CA THR A 92 -14.38 18.97 -3.31
C THR A 92 -14.13 18.19 -4.61
N GLN A 93 -13.99 18.87 -5.75
CA GLN A 93 -13.88 18.22 -7.06
C GLN A 93 -12.54 17.47 -7.24
N TRP A 94 -11.50 17.86 -6.49
CA TRP A 94 -10.18 17.23 -6.50
C TRP A 94 -10.11 15.91 -5.70
N LEU A 95 -11.12 15.59 -4.87
CA LEU A 95 -11.07 14.44 -3.96
C LEU A 95 -10.94 13.08 -4.69
N PRO A 96 -11.64 12.80 -5.82
CA PRO A 96 -11.44 11.56 -6.56
C PRO A 96 -10.01 11.41 -7.11
N SER A 97 -9.40 12.51 -7.56
CA SER A 97 -8.00 12.52 -8.02
C SER A 97 -7.04 12.16 -6.87
N MET A 98 -7.34 12.63 -5.65
CA MET A 98 -6.55 12.30 -4.47
C MET A 98 -6.59 10.81 -4.13
N VAL A 99 -7.79 10.21 -4.21
CA VAL A 99 -7.97 8.76 -4.03
C VAL A 99 -7.15 7.97 -5.06
N ALA A 100 -7.20 8.38 -6.33
CA ALA A 100 -6.41 7.77 -7.39
C ALA A 100 -4.90 7.90 -7.15
N LEU A 101 -4.44 9.09 -6.74
CA LEU A 101 -3.03 9.34 -6.41
C LEU A 101 -2.56 8.50 -5.22
N ALA A 102 -3.38 8.30 -4.18
CA ALA A 102 -3.03 7.43 -3.06
C ALA A 102 -2.91 5.97 -3.49
N GLY A 103 -3.81 5.48 -4.36
CA GLY A 103 -3.69 4.15 -4.96
C GLY A 103 -2.39 3.98 -5.77
N LEU A 104 -2.06 4.97 -6.61
CA LEU A 104 -0.82 4.98 -7.37
C LEU A 104 0.41 5.03 -6.46
N ALA A 105 0.38 5.83 -5.39
CA ALA A 105 1.46 5.90 -4.41
C ALA A 105 1.70 4.54 -3.74
N ALA A 106 0.63 3.83 -3.36
CA ALA A 106 0.74 2.49 -2.79
C ALA A 106 1.31 1.47 -3.80
N ILE A 107 0.91 1.53 -5.07
CA ILE A 107 1.46 0.67 -6.14
C ILE A 107 2.95 0.95 -6.35
N LEU A 108 3.34 2.23 -6.41
CA LEU A 108 4.74 2.62 -6.54
C LEU A 108 5.57 2.16 -5.34
N GLY A 109 5.01 2.28 -4.13
CA GLY A 109 5.63 1.77 -2.91
C GLY A 109 5.86 0.26 -2.99
N HIS A 110 4.85 -0.50 -3.42
CA HIS A 110 4.93 -1.95 -3.57
C HIS A 110 5.94 -2.40 -4.65
N SER A 111 6.09 -1.63 -5.73
CA SER A 111 7.02 -1.98 -6.81
C SER A 111 8.49 -2.09 -6.34
N LYS A 112 8.83 -1.47 -5.20
CA LYS A 112 10.17 -1.42 -4.62
C LYS A 112 10.28 -2.09 -3.24
N SER A 113 9.24 -2.80 -2.78
CA SER A 113 9.23 -3.52 -1.49
C SER A 113 10.01 -4.83 -1.56
#